data_AF-A0A6G8AMR4-F1
#
_entry.id   AF-A0A6G8AMR4-F1
#
_cell.length_a   1.000
_cell.length_b   1.000
_cell.length_c   1.000
_cell.angle_alpha   90.00
_cell.angle_beta   90.00
_cell.angle_gamma   90.00
#
_symmetry.space_group_name_H-M   'P 1'
#
loop_
_entity.id
_entity.type
_entity.pdbx_description
1 polymer ?
#
loop_
_entity_poly.entity_id
_entity_poly.type
_entity_poly.pdbx_seq_one_letter_code
_entity_poly.pdbx_strand_id
1 'polypeptide(L)'
;MSADLILASGAMIIALISYSIGVFGEKFSGTIQLKHLLFFFGGLIFDTTGTTLMNRIAESNGGGEFGIHQITGGAALILMGFHLLWAIWVYLKGDDKAKEKFHKFSLAVWTLWVISFILGMLVGMGIIG
;
A
#
# COMPACT_ATOMS: atom_id res chain seq x y z
N MET A 1 -5.89 -21.72 11.07
CA MET A 1 -5.25 -20.39 10.92
C MET A 1 -5.39 -19.66 12.23
N SER A 2 -4.34 -18.97 12.70
CA SER A 2 -4.45 -18.10 13.87
C SER A 2 -5.37 -16.90 13.56
N ALA A 3 -6.03 -16.35 14.58
CA ALA A 3 -6.86 -15.17 14.42
C ALA A 3 -6.04 -13.99 13.85
N ASP A 4 -4.79 -13.84 14.30
CA ASP A 4 -3.88 -12.79 13.83
C ASP A 4 -3.58 -12.90 12.33
N LEU A 5 -3.42 -14.13 11.80
CA LEU A 5 -3.19 -14.33 10.37
C LEU A 5 -4.42 -13.97 9.53
N ILE A 6 -5.62 -14.28 10.04
CA ILE A 6 -6.89 -13.90 9.36
C ILE A 6 -7.02 -12.37 9.34
N LEU A 7 -6.75 -11.70 10.47
CA LEU A 7 -6.82 -10.25 10.57
C LEU A 7 -5.77 -9.57 9.69
N ALA A 8 -4.52 -10.07 9.70
CA ALA A 8 -3.44 -9.57 8.87
C ALA A 8 -3.78 -9.67 7.38
N SER A 9 -4.14 -10.86 6.91
CA SER A 9 -4.51 -11.08 5.50
C SER A 9 -5.74 -10.27 5.10
N GLY A 10 -6.76 -10.20 5.97
CA GLY A 10 -7.94 -9.37 5.73
C GLY A 10 -7.59 -7.89 5.58
N ALA A 11 -6.73 -7.36 6.46
CA ALA A 11 -6.25 -5.99 6.36
C ALA A 11 -5.49 -5.74 5.05
N MET A 12 -4.60 -6.64 4.64
CA MET A 12 -3.85 -6.50 3.38
C MET A 12 -4.77 -6.49 2.14
N ILE A 13 -5.82 -7.31 2.12
CA ILE A 13 -6.80 -7.30 1.02
C ILE A 13 -7.60 -6.00 0.99
N ILE A 14 -8.03 -5.51 2.17
CA ILE A 14 -8.73 -4.22 2.25
C ILE A 14 -7.80 -3.08 1.81
N ALA A 15 -6.51 -3.14 2.16
CA ALA A 15 -5.50 -2.19 1.71
C ALA A 15 -5.35 -2.20 0.18
N LEU A 16 -5.20 -3.39 -0.42
CA LEU A 16 -5.11 -3.57 -1.88
C LEU A 16 -6.33 -2.98 -2.59
N ILE A 17 -7.53 -3.30 -2.13
CA ILE A 17 -8.79 -2.81 -2.74
C ILE A 17 -8.88 -1.29 -2.58
N SER A 18 -8.70 -0.78 -1.36
CA SER A 18 -8.80 0.66 -1.06
C SER A 18 -7.79 1.44 -1.86
N TYR A 19 -6.53 0.98 -1.90
CA TYR A 19 -5.49 1.69 -2.62
C TYR A 19 -5.75 1.69 -4.13
N SER A 20 -6.17 0.55 -4.70
CA SER A 20 -6.53 0.45 -6.11
C SER A 20 -7.70 1.37 -6.46
N ILE A 21 -8.75 1.44 -5.63
CA ILE A 21 -9.87 2.36 -5.86
C ILE A 21 -9.39 3.82 -5.84
N GLY A 22 -8.49 4.19 -4.92
CA GLY A 22 -7.90 5.53 -4.89
C GLY A 22 -7.15 5.86 -6.19
N VAL A 23 -6.28 4.95 -6.65
CA VAL A 23 -5.37 5.15 -7.80
C VAL A 23 -6.12 5.15 -9.14
N PHE A 24 -7.03 4.19 -9.34
CA PHE A 24 -7.78 4.13 -10.58
C PHE A 24 -8.95 5.11 -10.58
N GLY A 25 -9.61 5.31 -9.43
CA GLY A 25 -10.70 6.27 -9.29
C GLY A 25 -10.28 7.71 -9.58
N GLU A 26 -9.08 8.10 -9.16
CA GLU A 26 -8.54 9.42 -9.45
C GLU A 26 -8.17 9.59 -10.93
N LYS A 27 -7.57 8.55 -11.54
CA LYS A 27 -7.30 8.50 -12.98
C LYS A 27 -8.59 8.62 -13.81
N PHE A 28 -9.65 7.89 -13.44
CA PHE A 28 -10.94 7.96 -14.15
C PHE A 28 -11.66 9.29 -13.95
N SER A 29 -11.50 9.92 -12.79
CA SER A 29 -12.09 11.23 -12.51
C SER A 29 -11.35 12.38 -13.19
N GLY A 30 -10.13 12.17 -13.69
CA GLY A 30 -9.26 13.20 -14.28
C GLY A 30 -8.78 14.26 -13.30
N THR A 31 -9.10 14.11 -12.01
CA THR A 31 -8.67 14.99 -10.93
C THR A 31 -8.79 14.25 -9.60
N ILE A 32 -7.94 14.63 -8.65
CA ILE A 32 -8.05 14.16 -7.29
C ILE A 32 -9.26 14.80 -6.58
N GLN A 33 -9.97 14.00 -5.78
CA GLN A 33 -11.15 14.38 -5.02
C GLN A 33 -11.01 13.84 -3.59
N LEU A 34 -11.79 14.37 -2.65
CA LEU A 34 -11.73 13.95 -1.25
C LEU A 34 -11.94 12.44 -1.08
N LYS A 35 -12.82 11.82 -1.86
CA LYS A 35 -13.05 10.36 -1.82
C LYS A 35 -11.77 9.56 -2.10
N HIS A 36 -10.91 10.03 -3.02
CA HIS A 36 -9.65 9.35 -3.33
C HIS A 36 -8.66 9.46 -2.16
N LEU A 37 -8.63 10.62 -1.49
CA LEU A 37 -7.82 10.79 -0.28
C LEU A 37 -8.27 9.85 0.84
N LEU A 38 -9.58 9.69 1.03
CA LEU A 38 -10.12 8.74 2.01
C LEU A 38 -9.70 7.30 1.70
N PHE A 39 -9.72 6.91 0.43
CA PHE A 39 -9.24 5.59 -0.01
C PHE A 39 -7.73 5.42 0.17
N PHE A 40 -6.92 6.43 -0.12
CA PHE A 40 -5.47 6.39 0.12
C PHE A 40 -5.15 6.29 1.61
N PHE A 41 -5.82 7.08 2.44
CA PHE A 41 -5.63 7.06 3.88
C PHE A 41 -6.09 5.73 4.49
N GLY A 42 -7.26 5.23 4.10
CA GLY A 42 -7.75 3.92 4.50
C GLY A 42 -6.80 2.81 4.07
N GLY A 43 -6.37 2.82 2.81
CA GLY A 43 -5.37 1.88 2.30
C GLY A 43 -4.09 1.85 3.14
N LEU A 44 -3.56 3.03 3.51
CA LEU A 44 -2.34 3.15 4.30
C LEU A 44 -2.52 2.61 5.73
N ILE A 45 -3.66 2.88 6.36
CA ILE A 45 -3.98 2.34 7.69
C ILE A 45 -4.02 0.82 7.65
N PHE A 46 -4.74 0.25 6.68
CA PHE A 46 -4.87 -1.20 6.57
C PHE A 46 -3.55 -1.87 6.21
N ASP A 47 -2.74 -1.27 5.33
CA ASP A 47 -1.41 -1.79 4.97
C ASP A 47 -0.45 -1.76 6.16
N THR A 48 -0.43 -0.65 6.90
CA THR A 48 0.36 -0.53 8.15
C THR A 48 -0.08 -1.59 9.16
N THR A 49 -1.38 -1.80 9.32
CA THR A 49 -1.94 -2.79 10.24
C THR A 49 -1.57 -4.21 9.83
N GLY A 50 -1.77 -4.56 8.56
CA GLY A 50 -1.42 -5.86 8.01
C GLY A 50 0.07 -6.16 8.14
N THR A 51 0.92 -5.23 7.70
CA THR A 51 2.39 -5.34 7.82
C THR A 51 2.84 -5.49 9.28
N THR A 52 2.27 -4.71 10.20
CA THR A 52 2.61 -4.80 11.63
C THR A 52 2.21 -6.15 12.23
N LEU A 53 1.01 -6.64 11.91
CA LEU A 53 0.56 -7.96 12.36
C LEU A 53 1.41 -9.08 11.77
N MET A 54 1.74 -9.02 10.48
CA MET A 54 2.60 -10.03 9.83
C MET A 54 4.01 -10.06 10.46
N ASN A 55 4.60 -8.90 10.76
CA ASN A 55 5.90 -8.84 11.44
C ASN A 55 5.84 -9.45 12.84
N ARG A 56 4.78 -9.16 13.62
CA ARG A 56 4.59 -9.78 14.95
C ARG A 56 4.43 -11.29 14.86
N ILE A 57 3.69 -11.79 13.86
CA ILE A 57 3.53 -13.22 13.62
C ILE A 57 4.89 -13.85 13.29
N ALA A 58 5.68 -13.23 12.41
CA ALA A 58 7.01 -13.71 12.04
C ALA A 58 7.96 -13.79 13.24
N GLU A 59 8.01 -12.72 14.05
CA GLU A 59 8.77 -12.66 15.31
C GLU A 59 8.34 -13.77 16.28
N SER A 60 7.04 -13.97 16.48
CA SER A 60 6.51 -14.98 17.40
C SER A 60 6.81 -16.42 16.98
N ASN A 61 6.99 -16.66 15.68
CA ASN A 61 7.32 -17.97 15.12
C ASN A 61 8.84 -18.22 15.03
N GLY A 62 9.67 -17.35 15.61
CA GLY A 62 11.13 -17.46 15.55
C GLY A 62 11.74 -17.16 14.17
N GLY A 63 10.91 -16.76 13.20
CA GLY A 63 11.30 -16.39 11.83
C GLY A 63 11.55 -14.90 11.72
N GLY A 64 12.66 -14.44 12.28
CA GLY A 64 13.12 -13.05 12.20
C GLY A 64 14.15 -12.81 11.10
N GLU A 65 14.12 -13.58 10.00
CA GLU A 65 15.06 -13.34 8.90
C GLU A 65 14.67 -12.09 8.13
N PHE A 66 15.58 -11.11 8.14
CA PHE A 66 15.43 -9.82 7.45
C PHE A 66 15.48 -10.01 5.93
N GLY A 67 14.36 -10.46 5.36
CA GLY A 67 14.26 -10.84 3.96
C GLY A 67 14.08 -9.65 3.02
N ILE A 68 14.36 -9.88 1.73
CA ILE A 68 14.16 -8.89 0.66
C ILE A 68 12.73 -8.33 0.70
N HIS A 69 11.73 -9.16 0.98
CA HIS A 69 10.34 -8.73 1.09
C HIS A 69 10.12 -7.70 2.22
N GLN A 70 10.76 -7.83 3.38
CA GLN A 70 10.58 -6.86 4.46
C GLN A 70 11.13 -5.48 4.08
N ILE A 71 12.24 -5.46 3.33
CA ILE A 71 12.82 -4.22 2.80
C ILE A 71 11.91 -3.60 1.75
N THR A 72 11.47 -4.39 0.76
CA THR A 72 10.57 -3.87 -0.30
C THR A 72 9.22 -3.45 0.26
N GLY A 73 8.68 -4.19 1.24
CA GLY A 73 7.44 -3.90 1.94
C GLY A 73 7.52 -2.60 2.74
N GLY A 74 8.56 -2.45 3.56
CA GLY A 74 8.80 -1.21 4.31
C GLY A 74 8.99 0.00 3.38
N ALA A 75 9.75 -0.16 2.30
CA ALA A 75 9.93 0.88 1.29
C ALA A 75 8.60 1.24 0.59
N ALA A 76 7.78 0.25 0.25
CA ALA A 76 6.47 0.47 -0.36
C ALA A 76 5.51 1.21 0.60
N LEU A 77 5.51 0.87 1.89
CA LEU A 77 4.69 1.54 2.90
C LEU A 77 5.09 3.02 3.07
N ILE A 78 6.40 3.28 3.14
CA ILE A 78 6.94 4.66 3.19
C ILE A 78 6.52 5.43 1.94
N LEU A 79 6.67 4.82 0.75
CA LEU A 79 6.32 5.43 -0.51
C LEU A 79 4.80 5.71 -0.62
N MET A 80 3.97 4.82 -0.09
CA MET A 80 2.51 5.03 0.02
C MET A 80 2.17 6.21 0.93
N GLY A 81 2.91 6.38 2.04
CA GLY A 81 2.80 7.55 2.91
C GLY A 81 3.17 8.86 2.20
N PHE A 82 4.31 8.89 1.49
CA PHE A 82 4.69 10.04 0.65
C PHE A 82 3.65 10.33 -0.44
N HIS A 83 3.10 9.28 -1.05
CA HIS A 83 2.05 9.40 -2.05
C HIS A 83 0.80 10.06 -1.48
N LEU A 84 0.35 9.68 -0.28
CA LEU A 84 -0.78 10.34 0.39
C LEU A 84 -0.50 11.83 0.69
N LEU A 85 0.70 12.16 1.17
CA LEU A 85 1.06 13.55 1.44
C LEU A 85 1.04 14.40 0.16
N TRP A 86 1.58 13.86 -0.93
CA TRP A 86 1.52 14.54 -2.22
C TRP A 86 0.10 14.64 -2.75
N ALA A 87 -0.72 13.59 -2.59
CA ALA A 87 -2.14 13.60 -2.94
C ALA A 87 -2.89 14.74 -2.23
N ILE A 88 -2.66 14.92 -0.92
CA ILE A 88 -3.24 16.03 -0.13
C ILE A 88 -2.80 17.38 -0.70
N TRP A 89 -1.51 17.54 -1.03
CA TRP A 89 -1.00 18.79 -1.61
C TRP A 89 -1.63 19.09 -2.98
N VAL A 90 -1.73 18.10 -3.87
CA VAL A 90 -2.37 18.25 -5.20
C VAL A 90 -3.85 18.58 -5.04
N TYR A 91 -4.54 17.97 -4.09
CA TYR A 91 -5.95 18.27 -3.82
C TYR A 91 -6.17 19.71 -3.34
N LEU A 92 -5.30 20.22 -2.47
CA LEU A 92 -5.46 21.56 -1.89
C LEU A 92 -4.96 22.69 -2.80
N LYS A 93 -3.89 22.45 -3.57
CA LYS A 93 -3.13 23.52 -4.25
C LYS A 93 -2.68 23.16 -5.67
N GLY A 94 -3.02 21.96 -6.17
CA GLY A 94 -2.53 21.48 -7.46
C GLY A 94 -3.16 22.21 -8.64
N ASP A 95 -2.31 22.74 -9.52
CA ASP A 95 -2.71 23.15 -10.86
C ASP A 95 -2.90 21.91 -11.76
N ASP A 96 -3.36 22.11 -12.99
CA ASP A 96 -3.64 20.99 -13.90
C ASP A 96 -2.38 20.21 -14.28
N LYS A 97 -1.22 20.87 -14.30
CA LYS A 97 0.08 20.21 -14.51
C LYS A 97 0.45 19.31 -13.33
N ALA A 98 0.20 19.76 -12.10
CA ALA A 98 0.41 18.96 -10.90
C ALA A 98 -0.49 17.73 -10.87
N LYS A 99 -1.76 17.87 -11.25
CA LYS A 99 -2.71 16.75 -11.37
C LYS A 99 -2.25 15.73 -12.42
N GLU A 100 -1.82 16.18 -13.60
CA GLU A 100 -1.32 15.28 -14.65
C GLU A 100 -0.09 14.48 -14.19
N LYS A 101 0.85 15.15 -13.52
CA LYS A 101 2.03 14.51 -12.94
C LYS A 101 1.64 13.52 -11.83
N PHE A 102 0.67 13.88 -11.02
CA PHE A 102 0.17 13.02 -9.94
C PHE A 102 -0.42 11.72 -10.49
N HIS A 103 -1.20 11.73 -11.56
CA HIS A 103 -1.74 10.52 -12.18
C HIS A 103 -0.63 9.52 -12.56
N LYS A 104 0.42 10.01 -13.23
CA LYS A 104 1.56 9.19 -13.65
C LYS A 104 2.32 8.64 -12.46
N PHE A 105 2.53 9.47 -11.44
CA PHE A 105 3.18 9.07 -10.21
C PHE A 105 2.37 8.04 -9.41
N SER A 106 1.06 8.27 -9.24
CA SER A 106 0.12 7.41 -8.53
C SER A 106 0.12 5.99 -9.09
N LEU A 107 0.08 5.85 -10.42
CA LEU A 107 0.21 4.55 -11.08
C LEU A 107 1.56 3.87 -10.83
N ALA A 108 2.66 4.64 -10.84
CA ALA A 108 4.00 4.10 -10.60
C ALA A 108 4.14 3.58 -9.16
N VAL A 109 3.72 4.37 -8.16
CA VAL A 109 3.76 3.96 -6.75
C VAL A 109 2.88 2.73 -6.51
N TRP A 110 1.66 2.74 -7.05
CA TRP A 110 0.75 1.60 -6.93
C TRP A 110 1.37 0.33 -7.52
N THR A 111 2.00 0.42 -8.69
CA THR A 111 2.65 -0.72 -9.34
C THR A 111 3.78 -1.28 -8.47
N LEU A 112 4.64 -0.40 -7.92
CA LEU A 112 5.72 -0.82 -7.00
C LEU A 112 5.17 -1.47 -5.74
N TRP A 113 4.08 -0.93 -5.19
CA TRP A 113 3.40 -1.47 -4.02
C TRP A 113 2.81 -2.86 -4.29
N VAL A 114 2.12 -3.05 -5.43
CA VAL A 114 1.55 -4.35 -5.83
C VAL A 114 2.66 -5.39 -6.05
N ILE A 115 3.78 -5.01 -6.65
CA ILE A 115 4.94 -5.90 -6.79
C ILE A 115 5.42 -6.36 -5.42
N SER A 116 5.59 -5.43 -4.46
CA SER A 116 6.01 -5.77 -3.10
C SER A 116 5.00 -6.69 -2.38
N PHE A 117 3.70 -6.42 -2.54
CA PHE A 117 2.62 -7.25 -2.01
C PHE A 117 2.68 -8.69 -2.57
N ILE A 118 2.87 -8.84 -3.88
CA ILE A 118 3.01 -10.15 -4.53
C ILE A 118 4.27 -10.87 -4.04
N LEU A 119 5.41 -10.18 -3.97
CA LEU A 119 6.64 -10.76 -3.42
C LEU A 119 6.42 -11.29 -2.00
N GLY A 120 5.69 -10.55 -1.16
CA GLY A 120 5.34 -10.99 0.20
C GLY A 120 4.48 -12.23 0.25
N MET A 121 3.46 -12.29 -0.60
CA MET A 121 2.65 -13.49 -0.72
C MET A 121 3.48 -14.70 -1.15
N LEU A 122 4.34 -14.54 -2.16
CA LEU A 122 5.18 -15.63 -2.65
C LEU A 122 6.17 -16.14 -1.60
N VAL A 123 6.78 -15.24 -0.83
CA VAL A 123 7.64 -15.60 0.32
C VAL A 123 6.82 -16.31 1.40
N GLY A 124 5.65 -15.78 1.77
CA GLY A 124 4.77 -16.39 2.77
C GLY A 124 4.23 -17.78 2.37
N MET A 125 4.14 -18.04 1.07
CA MET A 125 3.78 -19.35 0.52
C MET A 125 4.99 -20.30 0.35
N GLY A 126 6.22 -19.83 0.62
CA GLY A 126 7.45 -20.61 0.44
C GLY A 126 7.81 -20.87 -1.03
N ILE A 127 7.29 -20.05 -1.96
CA ILE A 127 7.57 -20.19 -3.41
C ILE A 127 8.93 -19.60 -3.75
N ILE A 128 9.29 -18.48 -3.11
CA ILE A 128 10.57 -17.78 -3.29
C ILE A 128 11.18 -17.47 -1.91
N GLY A 129 12.51 -17.35 -1.87
CA GLY A 129 13.29 -16.98 -0.67
C GLY A 129 13.66 -15.50 -0.65
#